data_AF-A0A0R3TH16-F1
#
_entry.id   AF-A0A0R3TH16-F1
#
_cell.length_a   1.000
_cell.length_b   1.000
_cell.length_c   1.000
_cell.angle_alpha   90.00
_cell.angle_beta   90.00
_cell.angle_gamma   90.00
#
_symmetry.space_group_name_H-M   'P 1'
#
loop_
_entity.id
_entity.type
_entity.pdbx_description
1 polymer ?
#
loop_
_entity_poly.entity_id
_entity_poly.type
_entity_poly.pdbx_seq_one_letter_code
_entity_poly.pdbx_strand_id
1 'polypeptide(L)' 'MQQVYFAQLQEKAASAGKWPLKWYAPECIYYFRFDSKSDVWSYGITLWEVFSYGERPYKLPP' A
#
# COMPACT_ATOMS: atom_id res chain seq x y z
N MET A 1 -19.58 -11.51 -8.16
CA MET A 1 -19.33 -10.22 -8.86
C MET A 1 -18.23 -9.41 -8.17
N GLN A 2 -18.33 -9.11 -6.86
CA GLN A 2 -17.30 -8.36 -6.12
C GLN A 2 -15.94 -9.09 -6.03
N GLN A 3 -15.93 -10.39 -5.73
CA GLN A 3 -14.69 -11.14 -5.53
C GLN A 3 -13.83 -11.30 -6.80
N VAL A 4 -14.48 -11.35 -7.97
CA VAL A 4 -13.82 -11.43 -9.29
C VAL A 4 -13.15 -10.09 -9.64
N TYR A 5 -13.79 -8.98 -9.26
CA TYR A 5 -13.24 -7.64 -9.42
C TYR A 5 -12.01 -7.42 -8.55
N PHE A 6 -12.05 -7.87 -7.28
CA PHE A 6 -10.89 -7.81 -6.39
C PHE A 6 -9.71 -8.64 -6.91
N ALA A 7 -9.96 -9.84 -7.46
CA ALA A 7 -8.91 -10.66 -8.06
C ALA A 7 -8.28 -10.00 -9.32
N GLN A 8 -9.08 -9.36 -10.17
CA GLN A 8 -8.58 -8.62 -11.33
C GLN A 8 -7.77 -7.39 -10.95
N LEU A 9 -8.13 -6.70 -9.86
CA LEU A 9 -7.33 -5.59 -9.34
C LEU A 9 -5.96 -6.06 -8.84
N GLN A 10 -5.90 -7.22 -8.21
CA GLN A 10 -4.68 -7.82 -7.71
C GLN A 10 -3.72 -8.22 -8.85
N GLU A 11 -4.22 -8.75 -9.97
CA GLU A 11 -3.42 -9.01 -11.19
C GLU A 11 -2.93 -7.73 -11.89
N LYS A 12 -3.77 -6.69 -11.96
CA LYS A 12 -3.36 -5.39 -12.50
C LYS A 12 -2.31 -4.70 -11.64
N ALA A 13 -2.44 -4.85 -10.33
CA ALA A 13 -1.43 -4.44 -9.39
C ALA A 13 -0.13 -5.20 -9.70
N ALA A 14 -0.16 -6.54 -9.75
CA ALA A 14 0.98 -7.42 -10.03
C ALA A 14 1.84 -7.01 -11.25
N SER A 15 1.17 -6.48 -12.28
CA SER A 15 1.79 -6.06 -13.55
C SER A 15 2.27 -4.60 -13.59
N ALA A 16 1.97 -3.79 -12.57
CA ALA A 16 2.41 -2.40 -12.50
C ALA A 16 3.89 -2.30 -12.08
N GLY A 17 4.77 -2.00 -13.04
CA GLY A 17 6.23 -2.07 -12.88
C GLY A 17 6.89 -1.18 -11.80
N LYS A 18 6.15 -0.27 -11.13
CA LYS A 18 6.67 0.52 -9.99
C LYS A 18 5.66 0.57 -8.86
N TRP A 19 5.97 -0.16 -7.79
CA TRP A 19 5.10 -0.31 -6.64
C TRP A 19 5.38 0.75 -5.56
N PRO A 20 4.36 1.42 -5.00
CA PRO A 20 4.51 2.31 -3.84
C PRO A 20 4.74 1.52 -2.55
N LEU A 21 5.87 0.82 -2.44
CA LEU A 21 6.21 -0.07 -1.32
C LEU A 21 6.11 0.57 0.06
N LYS A 22 6.37 1.89 0.19
CA LYS A 22 6.30 2.60 1.48
C LYS A 22 4.87 2.78 2.01
N TRP A 23 3.87 2.63 1.14
CA TRP A 23 2.45 2.77 1.49
C TRP A 23 1.76 1.42 1.62
N TYR A 24 2.42 0.31 1.24
CA TYR A 24 1.82 -1.00 1.35
C TYR A 24 1.99 -1.59 2.74
N ALA A 25 0.92 -2.26 3.19
CA ALA A 25 0.97 -3.11 4.36
C ALA A 25 1.92 -4.30 4.11
N PRO A 26 2.61 -4.81 5.15
CA PRO A 26 3.55 -5.92 5.00
C PRO A 26 2.90 -7.16 4.36
N GLU A 27 1.64 -7.46 4.67
CA GLU A 27 0.89 -8.56 4.06
C GLU A 27 0.67 -8.40 2.55
N CYS A 28 0.55 -7.16 2.05
CA CYS A 28 0.48 -6.88 0.62
C CYS A 28 1.82 -7.09 -0.07
N ILE A 29 2.93 -6.80 0.62
CA ILE A 29 4.28 -6.93 0.06
C ILE A 29 4.71 -8.40 0.00
N TYR A 30 4.48 -9.17 1.06
CA TYR A 30 4.97 -10.55 1.15
C TYR A 30 4.02 -11.58 0.55
N TYR A 31 2.71 -11.38 0.69
CA TYR A 31 1.70 -12.38 0.33
C TYR A 31 0.75 -11.89 -0.76
N PHE A 32 0.98 -10.69 -1.32
CA PHE A 32 0.08 -10.04 -2.27
C PHE A 32 -1.38 -9.99 -1.78
N ARG A 33 -1.63 -10.01 -0.47
CA ARG A 33 -2.98 -10.09 0.08
C ARG A 33 -3.54 -8.70 0.31
N PHE A 34 -4.53 -8.31 -0.48
CA PHE A 34 -5.23 -7.03 -0.35
C PHE A 34 -6.55 -7.24 0.37
N ASP A 35 -6.68 -6.67 1.56
CA ASP A 35 -7.90 -6.69 2.36
C ASP A 35 -8.16 -5.30 2.98
N SER A 36 -9.31 -5.12 3.62
CA SER A 36 -9.66 -3.83 4.24
C SER A 36 -8.69 -3.38 5.33
N LYS A 37 -7.85 -4.27 5.88
CA LYS A 37 -6.82 -3.90 6.87
C LYS A 37 -5.61 -3.29 6.18
N SER A 38 -5.26 -3.80 5.01
CA SER A 38 -4.22 -3.20 4.18
C SER A 38 -4.57 -1.80 3.67
N ASP A 39 -5.86 -1.52 3.44
CA ASP A 39 -6.34 -0.18 3.11
C ASP A 39 -6.20 0.78 4.29
N VAL A 40 -6.48 0.31 5.52
CA VAL A 40 -6.29 1.09 6.76
C VAL A 40 -4.83 1.44 6.99
N TRP A 41 -3.90 0.52 6.68
CA TRP A 41 -2.47 0.81 6.73
C TRP A 41 -2.09 1.95 5.78
N SER A 42 -2.51 1.85 4.52
CA SER A 42 -2.22 2.86 3.49
C SER A 42 -2.77 4.23 3.90
N TYR A 43 -3.98 4.26 4.47
CA TYR A 43 -4.59 5.47 5.03
C TYR A 43 -3.79 6.08 6.19
N GLY A 44 -3.24 5.24 7.08
CA GLY A 44 -2.37 5.69 8.17
C GLY A 44 -1.10 6.38 7.67
N ILE A 45 -0.48 5.86 6.62
CA ILE A 45 0.67 6.51 5.98
C ILE A 45 0.25 7.85 5.36
N THR A 46 -0.88 7.90 4.65
CA THR A 46 -1.40 9.16 4.09
C THR A 46 -1.67 10.21 5.17
N LEU A 47 -2.24 9.82 6.31
CA LEU A 47 -2.41 10.74 7.45
C LEU A 47 -1.07 11.24 7.98
N TRP A 48 -0.09 10.35 8.14
CA TRP A 48 1.25 10.73 8.57
C TRP A 48 1.89 11.74 7.60
N GLU A 49 1.73 11.57 6.29
CA GLU A 49 2.23 12.52 5.28
C GLU A 49 1.57 13.89 5.38
N VAL A 50 0.26 13.93 5.63
CA VAL A 50 -0.49 15.18 5.84
C VAL A 50 0.05 15.95 7.04
N PHE A 51 0.27 15.26 8.17
CA PHE A 51 0.80 15.90 9.38
C PHE A 51 2.29 16.24 9.29
N SER A 52 3.03 15.54 8.44
CA SER A 52 4.46 15.75 8.23
C SER A 52 4.75 16.70 7.08
N TYR A 53 3.76 17.45 6.57
CA TYR A 53 3.91 18.37 5.43
C TYR A 53 4.59 17.76 4.19
N GLY A 54 4.35 16.46 3.93
CA GLY A 54 4.95 15.74 2.81
C GLY A 54 6.43 15.36 3.01
N GLU A 55 6.93 15.32 4.25
CA GLU A 55 8.24 14.72 4.51
C GLU A 55 8.28 13.26 4.04
N ARG A 56 9.44 12.81 3.55
CA ARG A 56 9.59 11.41 3.12
C ARG A 56 9.50 10.46 4.31
N PRO A 57 8.58 9.47 4.29
CA PRO A 57 8.57 8.41 5.28
C PRO A 57 9.87 7.60 5.20
N TYR A 58 10.36 7.22 6.38
CA TYR A 58 11.57 6.40 6.61
C TYR A 58 12.88 7.11 6.22
N LYS A 59 13.22 8.19 6.94
CA LYS A 59 14.59 8.73 6.94
C LYS A 59 15.49 7.70 7.65
N LEU A 60 16.50 7.19 6.95
CA LEU A 60 17.54 6.36 7.56
C LEU A 60 18.30 7.21 8.60
N PRO A 61 18.59 6.68 9.80
CA PRO A 61 19.54 7.33 10.69
C PRO A 61 20.93 7.42 10.03
N PRO A 62 21.74 8.44 10.38
CA PRO A 62 23.08 8.66 9.82
C PRO A 62 24.05 7.52 10.13
#